data_AF-A0A7V3HWX4-F1
#
_entry.id   AF-A0A7V3HWX4-F1
#
_cell.length_a   1.000
_cell.length_b   1.000
_cell.length_c   1.000
_cell.angle_alpha   90.00
_cell.angle_beta   90.00
_cell.angle_gamma   90.00
#
_symmetry.space_group_name_H-M   'P 1'
#
loop_
_entity.id
_entity.type
_entity.pdbx_description
1 polymer ?
#
loop_
_entity_poly.entity_id
_entity_poly.type
_entity_poly.pdbx_seq_one_letter_code
_entity_poly.pdbx_strand_id
1 'polypeptide(L)'
;MAAKCMNREQFFAVVSGLDEERLRKALWNLYWRGTANVRERIEVEPAGDGKARPPRRAPAPADPETVRDEVEDFVSLARAGALADWHALLLENLADTDGGPLERIAAHTALGGPEHTFLAARLAHRRNNADVARDLAARCLHQLPGHHQFREFVVEIGATPPG
;
A
#
# COMPACT_ATOMS: atom_id res chain seq x y z
N MET A 1 19.89 -5.39 -6.06
CA MET A 1 21.01 -5.27 -5.09
C MET A 1 21.00 -3.84 -4.57
N ALA A 2 20.86 -3.63 -3.25
CA ALA A 2 20.94 -2.28 -2.70
C ALA A 2 22.39 -1.80 -2.78
N ALA A 3 22.64 -0.74 -3.54
CA ALA A 3 23.96 -0.11 -3.57
C ALA A 3 24.29 0.35 -2.15
N LYS A 4 25.35 -0.21 -1.55
CA LYS A 4 25.85 0.19 -0.23
C LYS A 4 26.09 1.70 -0.25
N CYS A 5 25.42 2.44 0.63
CA CYS A 5 25.65 3.88 0.77
C CYS A 5 27.13 4.13 1.08
N MET A 6 27.77 5.01 0.31
CA MET A 6 29.13 5.44 0.57
C MET A 6 29.19 6.21 1.90
N ASN A 7 30.25 6.00 2.68
CA ASN A 7 30.48 6.80 3.87
C ASN A 7 30.96 8.22 3.49
N ARG A 8 31.02 9.13 4.47
CA ARG A 8 31.41 10.54 4.26
C ARG A 8 32.77 10.68 3.56
N GLU A 9 33.77 9.93 4.00
CA GLU A 9 35.14 10.01 3.46
C GLU A 9 35.22 9.48 2.03
N GLN A 10 34.54 8.37 1.75
CA GLN A 10 34.41 7.80 0.41
C GLN A 10 33.70 8.77 -0.54
N PHE A 11 32.65 9.43 -0.06
CA PHE A 11 31.94 10.44 -0.84
C PHE A 11 32.84 11.62 -1.18
N PHE A 12 33.55 12.19 -0.19
CA PHE A 12 34.46 13.31 -0.46
C PHE A 12 35.60 12.91 -1.39
N ALA A 13 36.21 11.74 -1.21
CA ALA A 13 37.27 11.27 -2.10
C ALA A 13 36.82 11.16 -3.57
N VAL A 14 35.59 10.71 -3.82
CA VAL A 14 35.02 10.66 -5.18
C VAL A 14 34.71 12.06 -5.71
N VAL A 15 34.13 12.93 -4.89
CA VAL A 15 33.75 14.30 -5.29
C VAL A 15 34.97 15.19 -5.53
N SER A 16 36.07 15.02 -4.79
CA SER A 16 37.32 15.75 -4.97
C SER A 16 37.95 15.56 -6.35
N GLY A 17 37.62 14.48 -7.05
CA GLY A 17 38.08 14.22 -8.42
C GLY A 17 37.17 14.80 -9.52
N LEU A 18 36.04 15.43 -9.16
CA LEU A 18 35.15 16.07 -10.12
C LEU A 18 35.60 17.50 -10.39
N ASP A 19 35.72 17.86 -11.65
CA ASP A 19 35.82 19.26 -12.06
C ASP A 19 34.51 20.02 -11.77
N GLU A 20 34.60 21.34 -11.79
CA GLU A 20 33.49 22.24 -11.45
C GLU A 20 32.27 22.04 -12.37
N GLU A 21 32.49 21.72 -13.65
CA GLU A 21 31.43 21.53 -14.62
C GLU A 21 30.65 20.23 -14.36
N ARG A 22 31.36 19.14 -14.06
CA ARG A 22 30.77 17.87 -13.64
C ARG A 22 30.03 18.00 -12.33
N LEU A 23 30.57 18.77 -11.38
CA LEU A 23 29.90 19.05 -10.11
C LEU A 23 28.60 19.83 -10.32
N ARG A 24 28.61 20.89 -11.13
CA ARG A 24 27.43 21.69 -11.48
C ARG A 24 26.35 20.83 -12.14
N LYS A 25 26.74 19.96 -13.07
CA LYS A 25 25.83 19.03 -13.76
C LYS A 25 25.25 17.97 -12.80
N ALA A 26 26.04 17.46 -11.87
CA ALA A 26 25.58 16.51 -10.86
C ALA A 26 24.56 17.16 -9.91
N LEU A 27 24.85 18.38 -9.43
CA LEU A 27 23.93 19.15 -8.58
C LEU A 27 22.63 19.49 -9.31
N TRP A 28 22.69 19.87 -10.59
CA TRP A 28 21.51 20.13 -11.40
C TRP A 28 20.62 18.89 -11.56
N ASN A 29 21.22 17.73 -11.85
CA ASN A 29 20.48 16.48 -11.95
C ASN A 29 19.85 16.07 -10.60
N LEU A 30 20.56 16.29 -9.49
CA LEU A 30 20.06 16.02 -8.15
C LEU A 30 18.94 16.98 -7.76
N TYR A 31 19.04 18.25 -8.14
CA TYR A 31 18.02 19.26 -7.92
C TYR A 31 16.70 18.89 -8.63
N TRP A 32 16.78 18.52 -9.92
CA TRP A 32 15.58 18.16 -10.70
C TRP A 32 14.95 16.83 -10.26
N ARG A 33 15.76 15.83 -9.90
CA ARG A 33 15.28 14.50 -9.49
C ARG A 33 15.05 14.34 -7.98
N GLY A 34 15.39 15.35 -7.20
CA GLY A 34 15.32 15.33 -5.74
C GLY A 34 13.93 15.64 -5.19
N THR A 35 13.66 15.18 -3.96
CA THR A 35 12.47 15.56 -3.20
C THR A 35 12.50 17.05 -2.85
N ALA A 36 11.36 17.63 -2.45
CA ALA A 36 11.28 19.04 -2.05
C ALA A 36 12.31 19.41 -0.96
N ASN A 37 12.57 18.50 -0.01
CA ASN A 37 13.58 18.70 1.03
C ASN A 37 15.02 18.72 0.50
N VAL A 38 15.31 17.96 -0.56
CA VAL A 38 16.64 17.95 -1.20
C VAL A 38 16.87 19.24 -1.99
N ARG A 39 15.84 19.73 -2.70
CA ARG A 39 15.90 21.02 -3.43
C ARG A 39 16.14 22.19 -2.49
N GLU A 40 15.36 22.28 -1.42
CA GLU A 40 15.52 23.30 -0.37
C GLU A 40 16.95 23.31 0.21
N ARG A 41 17.55 22.14 0.43
CA ARG A 41 18.93 22.04 0.94
C ARG A 41 19.98 22.52 -0.07
N ILE A 42 19.77 22.27 -1.36
CA ILE A 42 20.69 22.69 -2.42
C ILE A 42 20.56 24.20 -2.68
N GLU A 43 19.37 24.79 -2.52
CA GLU A 43 19.13 26.23 -2.67
C GLU A 43 19.72 27.06 -1.53
N VAL A 44 19.79 26.51 -0.32
CA VAL A 44 20.32 27.21 0.87
C VAL A 44 21.83 27.41 0.82
N GLU A 45 22.60 26.47 0.24
CA GLU A 45 24.06 26.56 0.15
C GLU A 45 24.58 27.73 -0.72
N PRO A 46 24.04 27.99 -1.93
CA PRO A 46 24.43 29.14 -2.74
C PRO A 46 23.79 30.48 -2.30
N ALA A 47 22.72 30.46 -1.48
CA ALA A 47 22.00 31.66 -1.04
C ALA A 47 22.47 32.22 0.32
N GLY A 48 23.40 31.54 1.01
CA GLY A 48 23.74 31.85 2.40
C GLY A 48 25.17 32.37 2.64
N ASP A 49 25.29 33.64 3.03
CA ASP A 49 26.47 34.23 3.70
C ASP A 49 26.67 33.62 5.10
N GLY A 50 27.11 32.38 5.21
CA GLY A 50 27.68 31.80 6.43
C GLY A 50 26.80 31.82 7.71
N LYS A 51 25.49 32.12 7.62
CA LYS A 51 24.62 32.08 8.80
C LYS A 51 24.35 30.64 9.20
N ALA A 52 24.84 30.28 10.38
CA ALA A 52 24.61 28.98 11.00
C ALA A 52 23.12 28.61 10.95
N ARG A 53 22.85 27.46 10.33
CA ARG A 53 21.51 26.91 10.16
C ARG A 53 20.83 26.75 11.52
N PRO A 54 19.58 27.22 11.71
CA PRO A 54 18.85 26.93 12.94
C PRO A 54 18.70 25.41 13.10
N PRO A 55 18.89 24.87 14.32
CA PRO A 55 18.77 23.44 14.55
C PRO A 55 17.37 22.99 14.13
N ARG A 56 17.31 22.00 13.24
CA ARG A 56 16.06 21.41 12.79
C ARG A 56 15.41 20.77 14.01
N ARG A 57 14.27 21.31 14.45
CA ARG A 57 13.44 20.68 15.49
C ARG A 57 13.02 19.32 14.92
N ALA A 58 13.47 18.23 15.54
CA ALA A 58 12.96 16.92 15.19
C ALA A 58 11.43 16.97 15.37
N PRO A 59 10.65 16.44 14.40
CA PRO A 59 9.23 16.22 14.67
C PRO A 59 9.13 15.40 15.96
N ALA A 60 8.11 15.69 16.77
CA ALA A 60 7.87 14.90 17.97
C ALA A 60 7.80 13.42 17.56
N PRO A 61 8.42 12.51 18.33
CA PRO A 61 8.31 11.09 18.04
C PRO A 61 6.82 10.74 17.98
N ALA A 62 6.43 10.03 16.92
CA ALA A 62 5.06 9.55 16.78
C ALA A 62 4.72 8.68 18.00
N ASP A 63 3.47 8.77 18.43
CA ASP A 63 2.98 7.94 19.52
C ASP A 63 3.07 6.44 19.13
N PRO A 64 3.77 5.60 19.91
CA PRO A 64 4.00 4.20 19.55
C PRO A 64 2.71 3.38 19.36
N GLU A 65 1.66 3.67 20.13
CA GLU A 65 0.37 2.97 19.99
C GLU A 65 -0.31 3.37 18.68
N THR A 66 -0.34 4.67 18.35
CA THR A 66 -0.84 5.14 17.04
C THR A 66 -0.11 4.46 15.87
N VAL A 67 1.22 4.37 15.91
CA VAL A 67 2.01 3.70 14.86
C VAL A 67 1.68 2.22 14.76
N ARG A 68 1.45 1.55 15.90
CA ARG A 68 1.07 0.14 15.93
C ARG A 68 -0.30 -0.07 15.28
N ASP A 69 -1.28 0.76 15.60
CA ASP A 69 -2.63 0.68 15.04
C ASP A 69 -2.59 0.88 13.51
N GLU A 70 -1.84 1.88 13.03
CA GLU A 70 -1.65 2.11 11.59
C GLU A 70 -0.99 0.92 10.87
N VAL A 71 0.00 0.29 11.51
CA VAL A 71 0.65 -0.92 10.97
C VAL A 71 -0.30 -2.11 10.98
N GLU A 72 -1.11 -2.28 12.01
CA GLU A 72 -2.11 -3.36 12.11
C GLU A 72 -3.20 -3.20 11.04
N ASP A 73 -3.69 -1.98 10.81
CA ASP A 73 -4.61 -1.66 9.71
C ASP A 73 -3.98 -1.96 8.34
N PHE A 74 -2.73 -1.53 8.13
CA PHE A 74 -2.01 -1.80 6.89
C PHE A 74 -1.83 -3.32 6.64
N VAL A 75 -1.42 -4.07 7.67
CA VAL A 75 -1.25 -5.52 7.58
C VAL A 75 -2.58 -6.21 7.32
N SER A 76 -3.66 -5.77 7.95
CA SER A 76 -5.01 -6.28 7.72
C SER A 76 -5.45 -6.07 6.28
N LEU A 77 -5.27 -4.87 5.72
CA LEU A 77 -5.56 -4.56 4.32
C LEU A 77 -4.69 -5.37 3.34
N ALA A 78 -3.40 -5.53 3.63
CA ALA A 78 -2.48 -6.27 2.77
C ALA A 78 -2.81 -7.78 2.75
N ARG A 79 -3.12 -8.35 3.93
CA ARG A 79 -3.56 -9.74 4.06
C ARG A 79 -4.88 -9.94 3.33
N ALA A 80 -5.80 -8.99 3.44
CA ALA A 80 -7.08 -9.03 2.76
C ALA A 80 -6.92 -9.12 1.25
N GLY A 81 -6.05 -8.28 0.67
CA GLY A 81 -5.75 -8.29 -0.75
C GLY A 81 -5.15 -9.62 -1.22
N ALA A 82 -4.14 -10.13 -0.49
CA ALA A 82 -3.48 -11.39 -0.86
C ALA A 82 -4.45 -12.59 -0.83
N LEU A 83 -5.37 -12.63 0.14
CA LEU A 83 -6.38 -13.68 0.23
C LEU A 83 -7.49 -13.52 -0.82
N ALA A 84 -7.90 -12.30 -1.12
CA ALA A 84 -8.89 -12.02 -2.17
C ALA A 84 -8.37 -12.40 -3.56
N ASP A 85 -7.09 -12.16 -3.84
CA ASP A 85 -6.42 -12.64 -5.08
C ASP A 85 -6.40 -14.17 -5.14
N TRP A 86 -6.09 -14.84 -4.03
CA TRP A 86 -6.13 -16.30 -3.96
C TRP A 86 -7.55 -16.84 -4.18
N HIS A 87 -8.57 -16.20 -3.63
CA HIS A 87 -9.98 -16.54 -3.87
C HIS A 87 -10.39 -16.36 -5.33
N ALA A 88 -9.85 -15.37 -6.05
CA ALA A 88 -10.07 -15.24 -7.49
C ALA A 88 -9.58 -16.47 -8.26
N LEU A 89 -8.36 -16.94 -7.95
CA LEU A 89 -7.80 -18.15 -8.56
C LEU A 89 -8.65 -19.39 -8.26
N LEU A 90 -9.19 -19.52 -7.04
CA LEU A 90 -10.10 -20.63 -6.72
C LEU A 90 -11.36 -20.60 -7.58
N LEU A 91 -11.98 -19.43 -7.74
CA LEU A 91 -13.18 -19.27 -8.55
C LEU A 91 -12.92 -19.56 -10.04
N GLU A 92 -11.76 -19.20 -10.55
CA GLU A 92 -11.36 -19.47 -11.93
C GLU A 92 -11.10 -20.96 -12.19
N ASN A 93 -10.51 -21.67 -11.22
CA ASN A 93 -9.97 -23.02 -11.45
C ASN A 93 -10.86 -24.15 -10.91
N LEU A 94 -11.72 -23.89 -9.92
CA LEU A 94 -12.59 -24.90 -9.33
C LEU A 94 -13.97 -24.90 -9.95
N ALA A 95 -14.53 -26.10 -10.13
CA ALA A 95 -15.89 -26.27 -10.62
C ALA A 95 -16.91 -25.79 -9.58
N ASP A 96 -17.91 -25.03 -10.04
CA ASP A 96 -19.07 -24.62 -9.26
C ASP A 96 -20.14 -25.72 -9.35
N THR A 97 -19.99 -26.74 -8.50
CA THR A 97 -20.97 -27.82 -8.35
C THR A 97 -21.59 -27.78 -6.97
N ASP A 98 -22.85 -28.23 -6.86
CA ASP A 98 -23.52 -28.36 -5.57
C ASP A 98 -22.72 -29.30 -4.65
N GLY A 99 -22.41 -28.83 -3.44
CA GLY A 99 -21.55 -29.56 -2.49
C GLY A 99 -20.09 -29.71 -2.95
N GLY A 100 -19.71 -28.99 -4.00
CA GLY A 100 -18.38 -29.02 -4.59
C GLY A 100 -17.29 -28.41 -3.71
N PRO A 101 -16.03 -28.42 -4.19
CA PRO A 101 -14.90 -27.82 -3.48
C PRO A 101 -15.13 -26.33 -3.11
N LEU A 102 -15.71 -25.53 -4.01
CA LEU A 102 -15.98 -24.11 -3.75
C LEU A 102 -16.95 -23.89 -2.59
N GLU A 103 -18.04 -24.65 -2.55
CA GLU A 103 -19.05 -24.55 -1.50
C GLU A 103 -18.48 -25.00 -0.14
N ARG A 104 -17.69 -26.07 -0.12
CA ARG A 104 -17.00 -26.51 1.10
C ARG A 104 -16.02 -25.49 1.63
N ILE A 105 -15.25 -24.83 0.76
CA ILE A 105 -14.32 -23.76 1.15
C ILE A 105 -15.10 -22.54 1.65
N ALA A 106 -16.14 -22.11 0.93
CA ALA A 106 -16.98 -20.97 1.30
C ALA A 106 -17.77 -21.19 2.60
N ALA A 107 -18.05 -22.44 2.99
CA ALA A 107 -18.69 -22.77 4.25
C ALA A 107 -17.71 -23.17 5.37
N HIS A 108 -16.41 -23.21 5.10
CA HIS A 108 -15.43 -23.76 6.03
C HIS A 108 -15.18 -22.83 7.22
N THR A 109 -15.48 -23.26 8.45
CA THR A 109 -15.39 -22.43 9.66
C THR A 109 -13.96 -22.04 10.07
N ALA A 110 -12.95 -22.81 9.68
CA ALA A 110 -11.55 -22.44 9.91
C ALA A 110 -11.09 -21.29 8.99
N LEU A 111 -11.85 -21.00 7.93
CA LEU A 111 -11.67 -19.82 7.11
C LEU A 111 -12.65 -18.78 7.63
N GLY A 112 -12.14 -17.61 7.97
CA GLY A 112 -12.94 -16.53 8.53
C GLY A 112 -12.37 -15.19 8.12
N GLY A 113 -13.09 -14.13 8.46
CA GLY A 113 -12.72 -12.78 8.08
C GLY A 113 -13.48 -12.27 6.84
N PRO A 114 -13.27 -10.99 6.52
CA PRO A 114 -13.97 -10.31 5.43
C PRO A 114 -13.65 -10.94 4.06
N GLU A 115 -12.49 -11.54 3.87
CA GLU A 115 -12.06 -12.16 2.61
C GLU A 115 -12.81 -13.46 2.33
N HIS A 116 -13.08 -14.24 3.37
CA HIS A 116 -13.89 -15.45 3.28
C HIS A 116 -15.36 -15.10 2.98
N THR A 117 -15.87 -14.06 3.63
CA THR A 117 -17.19 -13.47 3.32
C THR A 117 -17.24 -12.99 1.87
N PHE A 118 -16.14 -12.43 1.35
CA PHE A 118 -16.02 -11.98 -0.03
C PHE A 118 -16.04 -13.13 -1.04
N LEU A 119 -15.38 -14.25 -0.75
CA LEU A 119 -15.47 -15.47 -1.56
C LEU A 119 -16.92 -15.96 -1.65
N ALA A 120 -17.63 -16.00 -0.52
CA ALA A 120 -19.04 -16.38 -0.50
C ALA A 120 -19.92 -15.40 -1.31
N ALA A 121 -19.63 -14.10 -1.24
CA ALA A 121 -20.33 -13.07 -2.04
C ALA A 121 -20.15 -13.29 -3.54
N ARG A 122 -18.90 -13.54 -3.99
CA ARG A 122 -18.59 -13.81 -5.41
C ARG A 122 -19.21 -15.11 -5.90
N LEU A 123 -19.22 -16.16 -5.07
CA LEU A 123 -19.89 -17.43 -5.40
C LEU A 123 -21.41 -17.24 -5.53
N ALA A 124 -22.04 -16.50 -4.60
CA ALA A 124 -23.47 -16.17 -4.69
C ALA A 124 -23.79 -15.38 -5.98
N HIS A 125 -22.94 -14.40 -6.34
CA HIS A 125 -23.12 -13.66 -7.58
C HIS A 125 -23.00 -14.55 -8.83
N ARG A 126 -22.01 -15.45 -8.88
CA ARG A 126 -21.85 -16.42 -9.96
C ARG A 126 -23.07 -17.33 -10.13
N ARG A 127 -23.74 -17.66 -9.04
CA ARG A 127 -24.98 -18.46 -8.99
C ARG A 127 -26.25 -17.62 -9.24
N ASN A 128 -26.13 -16.35 -9.65
CA ASN A 128 -27.22 -15.40 -9.83
C ASN A 128 -28.06 -15.09 -8.56
N ASN A 129 -27.51 -15.35 -7.37
CA ASN A 129 -28.14 -15.03 -6.09
C ASN A 129 -27.78 -13.59 -5.67
N ALA A 130 -28.35 -12.62 -6.38
CA ALA A 130 -27.97 -11.21 -6.25
C ALA A 130 -28.16 -10.64 -4.84
N ASP A 131 -29.26 -10.98 -4.15
CA ASP A 131 -29.53 -10.43 -2.82
C ASP A 131 -28.52 -10.91 -1.76
N VAL A 132 -28.18 -12.20 -1.81
CA VAL A 132 -27.15 -12.81 -0.95
C VAL A 132 -25.78 -12.21 -1.26
N ALA A 133 -25.45 -12.02 -2.54
CA ALA A 133 -24.19 -11.41 -2.95
C ALA A 133 -24.05 -9.98 -2.41
N ARG A 134 -25.12 -9.17 -2.48
CA ARG A 134 -25.10 -7.77 -1.98
C ARG A 134 -24.98 -7.70 -0.47
N ASP A 135 -25.72 -8.52 0.28
CA ASP A 135 -25.63 -8.55 1.74
C ASP A 135 -24.22 -8.94 2.21
N LEU A 136 -23.64 -9.99 1.63
CA LEU A 136 -22.28 -10.41 1.96
C LEU A 136 -21.24 -9.35 1.58
N ALA A 137 -21.37 -8.72 0.41
CA ALA A 137 -20.44 -7.67 -0.03
C ALA A 137 -20.51 -6.41 0.87
N ALA A 138 -21.71 -6.04 1.34
CA ALA A 138 -21.88 -4.94 2.30
C ALA A 138 -21.20 -5.25 3.65
N ARG A 139 -21.30 -6.49 4.15
CA ARG A 139 -20.60 -6.93 5.37
C ARG A 139 -19.08 -6.85 5.23
N CYS A 140 -18.54 -7.18 4.06
CA CYS A 140 -17.11 -7.05 3.77
C CYS A 140 -16.65 -5.59 3.88
N LEU A 141 -17.39 -4.65 3.27
CA LEU A 141 -17.08 -3.22 3.33
C LEU A 141 -17.27 -2.61 4.72
N HIS A 142 -18.20 -3.13 5.52
CA HIS A 142 -18.33 -2.68 6.91
C HIS A 142 -17.09 -3.06 7.74
N GLN A 143 -16.51 -4.23 7.48
CA GLN A 143 -15.31 -4.70 8.19
C GLN A 143 -14.02 -4.06 7.68
N LEU A 144 -13.88 -3.88 6.36
CA LEU A 144 -12.72 -3.26 5.72
C LEU A 144 -13.15 -2.23 4.66
N PRO A 145 -13.54 -1.02 5.08
CA PRO A 145 -14.06 0.00 4.17
C PRO A 145 -13.03 0.48 3.14
N GLY A 146 -11.73 0.41 3.47
CA GLY A 146 -10.63 0.81 2.59
C GLY A 146 -10.25 -0.22 1.52
N HIS A 147 -10.86 -1.40 1.51
CA HIS A 147 -10.40 -2.48 0.63
C HIS A 147 -10.89 -2.29 -0.83
N HIS A 148 -9.95 -2.07 -1.75
CA HIS A 148 -10.23 -1.71 -3.14
C HIS A 148 -11.14 -2.72 -3.87
N GLN A 149 -10.79 -4.01 -3.86
CA GLN A 149 -11.54 -5.05 -4.57
C GLN A 149 -12.96 -5.23 -4.04
N PHE A 150 -13.19 -4.97 -2.74
CA PHE A 150 -14.54 -5.05 -2.18
C PHE A 150 -15.41 -3.91 -2.71
N ARG A 151 -14.84 -2.71 -2.82
CA ARG A 151 -15.53 -1.54 -3.39
C ARG A 151 -15.85 -1.74 -4.86
N GLU A 152 -14.89 -2.25 -5.63
CA GLU A 152 -15.09 -2.56 -7.06
C GLU A 152 -16.22 -3.58 -7.27
N PHE A 153 -16.21 -4.67 -6.49
CA PHE A 153 -17.25 -5.69 -6.61
C PHE A 153 -18.64 -5.19 -6.20
N VAL A 154 -18.74 -4.36 -5.16
CA VAL A 154 -20.01 -3.73 -4.77
C VAL A 154 -20.59 -2.87 -5.90
N VAL A 155 -19.73 -2.14 -6.62
CA VAL A 155 -20.12 -1.38 -7.83
C VAL A 155 -20.57 -2.33 -8.95
N GLU A 156 -19.83 -3.41 -9.20
CA GLU A 156 -20.13 -4.41 -10.23
C GLU A 156 -21.53 -5.03 -10.05
N ILE A 157 -21.91 -5.38 -8.82
CA ILE A 157 -23.21 -6.02 -8.52
C ILE A 157 -24.36 -5.01 -8.30
N GLY A 158 -24.10 -3.71 -8.54
CA GLY A 158 -25.06 -2.63 -8.39
C GLY A 158 -25.49 -2.37 -6.93
N ALA A 159 -24.65 -2.72 -5.96
CA ALA A 159 -24.85 -2.35 -4.56
C ALA A 159 -24.26 -0.96 -4.28
N THR A 160 -24.89 -0.21 -3.37
CA THR A 160 -24.40 1.11 -2.97
C THR A 160 -23.28 0.95 -1.94
N PRO A 161 -22.04 1.42 -2.19
CA PRO A 161 -20.98 1.36 -1.20
C PRO A 161 -21.30 2.32 -0.03
N PRO A 162 -20.97 1.95 1.23
CA PRO A 162 -21.05 2.88 2.34
C PRO A 162 -20.11 4.07 2.08
N GLY A 163 -20.64 5.28 2.28
CA GLY A 163 -19.95 6.56 2.10
C GLY A 163 -18.84 6.78 3.10
#